data_AF-A0AAD6BLD0-F1
#
_entry.id   AF-A0AAD6BLD0-F1
#
_cell.length_a   1.000
_cell.length_b   1.000
_cell.length_c   1.000
_cell.angle_alpha   90.00
_cell.angle_beta   90.00
_cell.angle_gamma   90.00
#
_symmetry.space_group_name_H-M   'P 1'
#
loop_
_entity.id
_entity.type
_entity.pdbx_description
1 polymer ?
#
loop_
_entity_poly.entity_id
_entity_poly.type
_entity_poly.pdbx_seq_one_letter_code
_entity_poly.pdbx_strand_id
1 'polypeptide(L)'
;MSEDTYVYLCNKLRPAMERQDTPFRECIPLKKRVAIALWKLATGSEYRSIGHLFRVSNTTVCRCVQDFCAAAETLLVPELIRSPDREQFAETAAYTEN
;
A
#
# COMPACT_ATOMS: atom_id res chain seq x y z
N MET A 1 12.28 7.20 1.53
CA MET A 1 11.69 6.49 2.69
C MET A 1 12.82 5.81 3.43
N SER A 2 12.92 5.97 4.75
CA SER A 2 13.94 5.28 5.55
C SER A 2 13.60 3.78 5.67
N GLU A 3 14.61 2.97 6.02
CA GLU A 3 14.42 1.54 6.29
C GLU A 3 13.42 1.31 7.44
N ASP A 4 13.51 2.11 8.50
CA ASP A 4 12.62 2.01 9.66
C ASP A 4 11.14 2.21 9.29
N THR A 5 10.83 3.22 8.47
CA THR A 5 9.45 3.44 8.00
C THR A 5 8.97 2.27 7.14
N TYR A 6 9.84 1.69 6.31
CA TYR A 6 9.47 0.53 5.50
C TYR A 6 9.20 -0.71 6.35
N VAL A 7 10.05 -0.98 7.36
CA VAL A 7 9.86 -2.08 8.30
C VAL A 7 8.58 -1.88 9.11
N TYR A 8 8.33 -0.65 9.56
CA TYR A 8 7.09 -0.27 10.24
C TYR A 8 5.86 -0.63 9.39
N LEU A 9 5.83 -0.19 8.12
CA LEU A 9 4.72 -0.48 7.20
C LEU A 9 4.55 -1.99 7.00
N CYS A 10 5.64 -2.74 6.79
CA CYS A 10 5.57 -4.19 6.64
C CYS A 10 4.95 -4.86 7.87
N ASN A 11 5.35 -4.45 9.08
CA ASN A 11 4.82 -5.02 10.30
C ASN A 11 3.34 -4.65 10.51
N LYS A 12 2.97 -3.40 10.23
CA LYS A 12 1.60 -2.91 10.38
C LYS A 12 0.64 -3.60 9.41
N LEU A 13 1.05 -3.83 8.17
CA LEU A 13 0.22 -4.43 7.11
C LEU A 13 0.20 -5.97 7.15
N ARG A 14 1.10 -6.60 7.93
CA ARG A 14 1.21 -8.06 8.03
C ARG A 14 -0.12 -8.77 8.31
N PRO A 15 -0.99 -8.32 9.22
CA PRO A 15 -2.24 -9.05 9.52
C PRO A 15 -3.17 -9.20 8.30
N ALA A 16 -3.16 -8.24 7.37
CA ALA A 16 -4.01 -8.25 6.19
C ALA A 16 -3.31 -8.82 4.94
N MET A 17 -1.98 -8.72 4.89
CA MET A 17 -1.21 -9.08 3.70
C MET A 17 -0.38 -10.35 3.86
N GLU A 18 -0.21 -10.97 5.02
CA GLU A 18 0.62 -12.18 5.14
C GLU A 18 0.07 -13.33 4.28
N ARG A 19 0.96 -14.08 3.62
CA ARG A 19 0.61 -15.26 2.83
C ARG A 19 1.53 -16.41 3.25
N GLN A 20 1.00 -17.62 3.17
CA GLN A 20 1.75 -18.84 3.48
C GLN A 20 2.19 -19.54 2.19
N ASP A 21 3.29 -20.27 2.30
CA ASP A 21 3.76 -21.13 1.21
C ASP A 21 2.76 -22.26 0.97
N THR A 22 2.70 -22.70 -0.28
CA THR A 22 1.94 -23.89 -0.66
C THR A 22 2.91 -24.99 -1.07
N PRO A 23 2.54 -26.28 -0.95
CA PRO A 23 3.40 -27.38 -1.38
C PRO A 23 3.89 -27.27 -2.84
N PHE A 24 3.13 -26.58 -3.68
CA PHE A 24 3.42 -26.41 -5.10
C PHE A 24 4.19 -25.12 -5.44
N ARG A 25 4.17 -24.11 -4.56
CA ARG A 25 4.76 -22.80 -4.84
C ARG A 25 5.01 -21.99 -3.57
N GLU A 26 6.21 -21.43 -3.47
CA GLU A 26 6.56 -20.42 -2.48
C GLU A 26 5.78 -19.12 -2.70
N CYS A 27 5.26 -18.57 -1.62
CA CYS A 27 4.60 -17.29 -1.63
C CYS A 27 5.63 -16.18 -1.86
N ILE A 28 5.17 -15.05 -2.41
CA ILE A 28 6.05 -13.89 -2.54
C ILE A 28 6.16 -13.26 -1.14
N PRO A 29 7.37 -13.05 -0.61
CA PRO A 29 7.56 -12.50 0.73
C PRO A 29 6.81 -11.17 0.90
N LEU A 30 6.25 -10.93 2.10
CA LEU A 30 5.48 -9.72 2.40
C LEU A 30 6.24 -8.45 2.03
N LYS A 31 7.51 -8.35 2.45
CA LYS A 31 8.40 -7.23 2.12
C LYS A 31 8.39 -6.93 0.62
N LYS A 32 8.59 -7.94 -0.22
CA LYS A 32 8.61 -7.77 -1.68
C LYS A 32 7.26 -7.28 -2.21
N ARG A 33 6.14 -7.75 -1.68
CA ARG A 33 4.78 -7.30 -2.09
C ARG A 33 4.51 -5.86 -1.69
N VAL A 34 4.88 -5.46 -0.47
CA VAL A 34 4.81 -4.07 0.00
C VAL A 34 5.69 -3.17 -0.87
N ALA A 35 6.91 -3.59 -1.19
CA ALA A 35 7.81 -2.83 -2.06
C ALA A 35 7.24 -2.62 -3.47
N ILE A 36 6.62 -3.66 -4.07
CA ILE A 36 5.94 -3.56 -5.37
C ILE A 36 4.82 -2.51 -5.33
N ALA A 37 3.97 -2.57 -4.30
CA ALA A 37 2.85 -1.64 -4.16
C ALA A 37 3.34 -0.20 -3.97
N LEU A 38 4.29 0.03 -3.06
CA LEU A 38 4.88 1.34 -2.82
C LEU A 38 5.56 1.89 -4.07
N TRP A 39 6.27 1.05 -4.85
CA TRP A 39 6.85 1.47 -6.11
C TRP A 39 5.78 1.98 -7.07
N LYS A 40 4.69 1.22 -7.26
CA LYS A 40 3.58 1.65 -8.13
C LYS A 40 2.98 2.97 -7.67
N LEU A 41 2.70 3.11 -6.37
CA LEU A 41 2.06 4.30 -5.81
C LEU A 41 2.96 5.53 -5.86
N ALA A 42 4.28 5.35 -5.68
CA ALA A 42 5.23 6.45 -5.71
C ALA A 42 5.59 6.91 -7.13
N THR A 43 5.71 6.00 -8.09
CA THR A 43 6.20 6.34 -9.45
C THR A 43 5.10 6.45 -10.49
N GLY A 44 3.91 5.88 -10.24
CA GLY A 44 2.85 5.78 -11.23
C GLY A 44 3.14 4.85 -12.42
N SER A 45 4.31 4.20 -12.48
CA SER A 45 4.77 3.43 -13.65
C SER A 45 3.82 2.30 -14.06
N GLU A 46 3.85 1.92 -15.33
CA GLU A 46 3.04 0.83 -15.86
C GLU A 46 3.33 -0.51 -15.18
N TYR A 47 2.31 -1.37 -15.06
CA TYR A 47 2.46 -2.69 -14.44
C TYR A 47 3.47 -3.59 -15.15
N ARG A 48 3.63 -3.43 -16.47
CA ARG A 48 4.63 -4.16 -17.25
C ARG A 48 6.05 -3.85 -16.76
N SER A 49 6.39 -2.57 -16.65
CA SER A 49 7.72 -2.13 -16.21
C SER A 49 8.03 -2.60 -14.78
N ILE A 50 7.05 -2.52 -13.88
CA ILE A 50 7.19 -2.99 -12.50
C ILE A 50 7.31 -4.52 -12.46
N GLY A 51 6.53 -5.25 -13.27
CA GLY A 51 6.59 -6.70 -13.37
C GLY A 51 7.98 -7.17 -13.83
N HIS A 52 8.56 -6.51 -14.84
CA HIS A 52 9.93 -6.78 -15.26
C HIS A 52 10.95 -6.49 -14.16
N LEU A 53 10.85 -5.34 -13.49
CA LEU A 53 11.77 -4.94 -12.42
C LEU A 53 11.78 -5.94 -11.24
N PHE A 54 10.59 -6.34 -10.77
CA PHE A 54 10.47 -7.23 -9.61
C PHE A 54 10.43 -8.72 -9.99
N ARG A 55 10.54 -9.06 -11.29
CA ARG A 55 10.44 -10.42 -11.85
C ARG A 55 9.16 -11.13 -11.41
N VAL A 56 8.02 -10.48 -11.65
CA VAL A 56 6.68 -11.00 -11.34
C VAL A 56 5.72 -10.72 -12.50
N SER A 57 4.61 -11.45 -12.57
CA SER A 57 3.58 -11.20 -13.58
C SER A 57 2.84 -9.88 -13.33
N ASN A 58 2.29 -9.25 -14.37
CA ASN A 58 1.47 -8.05 -14.25
C ASN A 58 0.28 -8.25 -13.29
N THR A 59 -0.33 -9.44 -13.31
CA THR A 59 -1.41 -9.80 -12.36
C THR A 59 -0.92 -9.79 -10.92
N THR A 60 0.31 -10.21 -10.67
CA THR A 60 0.90 -10.17 -9.33
C THR A 60 1.12 -8.73 -8.87
N VAL A 61 1.62 -7.85 -9.75
CA VAL A 61 1.76 -6.42 -9.44
C VAL A 61 0.41 -5.81 -9.07
N CYS A 62 -0.60 -6.02 -9.92
CA CYS A 62 -1.96 -5.54 -9.69
C CYS A 62 -2.51 -6.01 -8.33
N ARG A 63 -2.39 -7.30 -8.02
CA ARG A 63 -2.82 -7.87 -6.74
C ARG A 63 -2.07 -7.27 -5.54
N CYS A 64 -0.76 -7.07 -5.65
CA CYS A 64 0.01 -6.44 -4.56
C CYS A 64 -0.48 -5.02 -4.26
N VAL A 65 -0.81 -4.25 -5.31
CA VAL A 65 -1.33 -2.89 -5.16
C VAL A 65 -2.73 -2.91 -4.54
N GLN A 66 -3.61 -3.79 -5.02
CA GLN A 66 -4.96 -3.93 -4.47
C GLN A 66 -4.95 -4.37 -3.00
N ASP A 67 -4.20 -5.43 -2.66
CA ASP A 67 -4.05 -5.91 -1.30
C ASP A 67 -3.48 -4.82 -0.38
N PHE A 68 -2.50 -4.06 -0.86
CA PHE A 68 -1.91 -2.96 -0.10
C PHE A 68 -2.92 -1.84 0.15
N CYS A 69 -3.67 -1.40 -0.87
CA CYS A 69 -4.65 -0.33 -0.71
C CYS A 69 -5.76 -0.74 0.27
N ALA A 70 -6.29 -1.96 0.17
CA ALA A 70 -7.30 -2.46 1.09
C ALA A 70 -6.76 -2.58 2.54
N ALA A 71 -5.52 -3.04 2.70
CA ALA A 71 -4.87 -3.11 4.00
C ALA A 71 -4.56 -1.70 4.57
N ALA A 72 -4.19 -0.75 3.72
CA ALA A 72 -3.92 0.63 4.12
C ALA A 72 -5.21 1.33 4.57
N GLU A 73 -6.30 1.17 3.84
CA GLU A 73 -7.62 1.73 4.20
C GLU A 73 -8.09 1.22 5.57
N THR A 74 -7.85 -0.05 5.88
CA THR A 74 -8.31 -0.66 7.12
C THR A 74 -7.36 -0.44 8.31
N LEU A 75 -6.05 -0.36 8.08
CA LEU A 75 -5.03 -0.37 9.15
C LEU A 75 -4.22 0.92 9.27
N LEU A 76 -4.01 1.66 8.18
CA LEU A 76 -3.15 2.86 8.16
C LEU A 76 -3.98 4.14 8.19
N VAL A 77 -5.04 4.23 7.39
CA VAL A 77 -5.90 5.42 7.30
C VAL A 77 -6.46 5.81 8.67
N PRO A 78 -7.05 4.90 9.47
CA PRO A 78 -7.61 5.28 10.77
C PRO A 78 -6.55 5.76 11.78
N GLU A 79 -5.29 5.35 11.61
CA GLU A 79 -4.20 5.71 12.50
C GLU A 79 -3.54 7.04 12.09
N LEU A 80 -3.30 7.22 10.79
CA LEU A 80 -2.47 8.29 10.25
C LEU A 80 -3.28 9.49 9.74
N ILE A 81 -4.55 9.27 9.38
CA ILE A 81 -5.42 10.31 8.84
C ILE A 81 -6.48 10.62 9.89
N ARG A 82 -6.37 11.80 10.51
CA ARG A 82 -7.50 12.38 11.23
C ARG A 82 -8.53 12.80 10.20
N SER A 83 -9.67 12.11 10.14
CA SER A 83 -10.82 12.67 9.45
C SER A 83 -11.20 13.94 10.19
N PRO A 84 -11.21 15.12 9.54
CA PRO A 84 -11.82 16.30 10.13
C PRO A 84 -13.27 15.99 10.49
N ASP A 85 -13.76 16.57 11.58
CA ASP A 85 -15.17 16.52 11.91
C ASP A 85 -15.99 17.25 10.83
N ARG A 86 -17.28 16.94 10.68
CA ARG A 86 -18.12 17.54 9.63
C ARG A 86 -18.10 19.08 9.65
N GLU A 87 -17.96 19.65 10.84
CA GLU A 87 -17.84 21.10 11.06
C GLU A 87 -16.48 21.65 10.60
N GLN A 88 -15.37 20.94 10.87
CA GLN A 88 -14.03 21.33 10.41
C GLN A 88 -13.91 21.27 8.88
N PHE A 89 -14.58 20.34 8.23
CA PHE A 89 -14.65 20.28 6.76
C PHE A 89 -15.34 21.52 6.17
N ALA A 90 -16.49 21.93 6.74
CA ALA A 90 -17.22 23.10 6.27
C ALA A 90 -16.40 24.39 6.48
N GLU A 91 -15.70 24.49 7.61
CA GLU A 91 -14.84 25.63 7.92
C GLU A 91 -13.64 25.70 6.95
N THR A 92 -12.95 24.57 6.71
CA THR A 92 -11.77 24.52 5.81
C THR A 92 -12.14 24.83 4.36
N ALA A 93 -13.32 24.39 3.89
CA ALA A 93 -13.83 24.68 2.55
C ALA A 93 -14.16 26.17 2.36
N ALA A 94 -14.66 26.84 3.41
CA ALA A 94 -14.97 28.27 3.37
C ALA A 94 -13.71 29.14 3.21
N TYR A 95 -12.55 28.71 3.70
CA TYR A 95 -11.28 29.44 3.53
C TYR A 95 -10.67 29.31 2.13
N THR A 96 -11.00 28.26 1.37
CA THR A 96 -10.48 28.09 0.00
C THR A 96 -11.22 28.95 -1.04
N GLU A 97 -12.34 29.57 -0.67
CA GLU A 97 -13.19 30.38 -1.57
C GLU A 97 -12.96 31.90 -1.43
N ASN A 98 -11.94 32.35 -0.67
CA ASN A 98 -11.56 33.75 -0.49
C ASN A 98 -10.10 33.99 -0.87
#